data_AF-G5SWH9-F1
#
_entry.id   AF-G5SWH9-F1
#
_cell.length_a   1.000
_cell.length_b   1.000
_cell.length_c   1.000
_cell.angle_alpha   90.00
_cell.angle_beta   90.00
_cell.angle_gamma   90.00
#
_symmetry.space_group_name_H-M   'P 1'
#
loop_
_entity.id
_entity.type
_entity.pdbx_description
1 polymer ?
#
loop_
_entity_poly.entity_id
_entity_poly.type
_entity_poly.pdbx_seq_one_letter_code
_entity_poly.pdbx_strand_id
1 'polypeptide(L)'
;FEEDEIPVGAIITIDNRIIARAHNMTERLNDVTAHAEMQAITMAANYLGGKYLKDCTMYLTLEPCAMCAGALYWSQLSRLV
;
A
#
# COMPACT_ATOMS: atom_id res chain seq x y z
N PHE A 1 -2.67 -1.29 -17.18
CA PHE A 1 -3.79 -0.58 -17.82
C PHE A 1 -4.78 -1.54 -18.49
N GLU A 2 -4.67 -2.85 -18.31
CA GLU A 2 -5.50 -3.85 -19.02
C GLU A 2 -6.61 -4.48 -18.16
N GLU A 3 -6.70 -4.15 -16.87
CA GLU A 3 -7.61 -4.83 -15.92
C GLU A 3 -8.89 -4.01 -15.58
N ASP A 4 -9.20 -2.92 -16.30
CA ASP A 4 -10.31 -1.99 -15.99
C ASP A 4 -10.32 -1.43 -14.54
N GLU A 5 -9.18 -1.52 -13.86
CA GLU A 5 -8.96 -1.00 -12.52
C GLU A 5 -8.72 0.52 -12.52
N ILE A 6 -9.03 1.16 -11.38
CA ILE A 6 -8.60 2.54 -11.12
C ILE A 6 -7.06 2.57 -11.10
N PRO A 7 -6.37 3.41 -11.89
CA PRO A 7 -4.93 3.35 -12.09
C PRO A 7 -4.14 3.97 -10.93
N VAL A 8 -4.25 3.37 -9.74
CA VAL A 8 -3.49 3.74 -8.54
C VAL A 8 -2.46 2.65 -8.26
N GLY A 9 -1.20 3.07 -8.07
CA GLY A 9 -0.08 2.19 -7.73
C GLY A 9 0.61 2.64 -6.46
N ALA A 10 1.07 1.68 -5.67
CA ALA A 10 1.80 1.89 -4.44
C ALA A 10 3.07 1.03 -4.39
N ILE A 11 4.18 1.61 -3.94
CA ILE A 11 5.37 0.84 -3.54
C ILE A 11 5.76 1.19 -2.11
N ILE A 12 6.32 0.23 -1.39
CA ILE A 12 6.91 0.47 -0.06
C ILE A 12 8.40 0.11 -0.11
N THR A 13 9.21 1.01 0.44
CA THR A 13 10.66 0.84 0.55
C THR A 13 11.12 0.89 2.00
N ILE A 14 12.17 0.13 2.32
CA ILE A 14 12.99 0.26 3.54
C ILE A 14 14.46 0.18 3.11
N ASP A 15 15.32 1.05 3.65
CA ASP A 15 16.76 1.11 3.30
C ASP A 15 17.04 1.10 1.78
N ASN A 16 16.31 1.95 1.02
CA ASN A 16 16.37 2.03 -0.45
C ASN A 16 16.03 0.73 -1.21
N ARG A 17 15.42 -0.25 -0.54
CA ARG A 17 14.97 -1.50 -1.15
C ARG A 17 13.45 -1.54 -1.22
N ILE A 18 12.91 -1.84 -2.41
CA ILE A 18 11.48 -2.08 -2.58
C ILE A 18 11.12 -3.43 -1.94
N ILE A 19 10.17 -3.41 -1.01
CA ILE A 19 9.66 -4.60 -0.30
C ILE A 19 8.21 -4.94 -0.64
N ALA A 20 7.45 -3.98 -1.18
CA ALA A 20 6.10 -4.21 -1.68
C ALA A 20 5.85 -3.40 -2.97
N ARG A 21 5.08 -4.00 -3.88
CA ARG A 21 4.56 -3.35 -5.10
C ARG A 21 3.12 -3.79 -5.27
N ALA A 22 2.20 -2.85 -5.28
CA ALA A 22 0.78 -3.11 -5.43
C ALA A 22 0.12 -2.08 -6.33
N HIS A 23 -1.06 -2.41 -6.83
CA HIS A 23 -1.97 -1.51 -7.51
C HIS A 23 -3.40 -1.79 -7.03
N ASN A 24 -4.35 -0.95 -7.42
CA ASN A 24 -5.75 -1.16 -7.14
C ASN A 24 -6.23 -2.49 -7.74
N MET A 25 -6.99 -3.27 -6.97
CA MET A 25 -7.52 -4.57 -7.38
C MET A 25 -8.98 -4.73 -6.98
N THR A 26 -9.73 -3.62 -6.91
CA THR A 26 -11.11 -3.62 -6.39
C THR A 26 -12.04 -4.42 -7.29
N GLU A 27 -11.87 -4.29 -8.61
CA GLU A 27 -12.68 -5.03 -9.58
C GLU A 27 -12.27 -6.51 -9.62
N ARG A 28 -10.96 -6.77 -9.69
CA ARG A 28 -10.41 -8.11 -9.78
C ARG A 28 -10.73 -8.99 -8.57
N LEU A 29 -10.67 -8.41 -7.37
CA LEU A 29 -10.95 -9.14 -6.12
C LEU A 29 -12.42 -9.02 -5.69
N ASN A 30 -13.22 -8.21 -6.39
CA ASN A 30 -14.58 -7.85 -5.99
C ASN A 30 -14.65 -7.42 -4.52
N ASP A 31 -13.70 -6.57 -4.14
CA ASP A 31 -13.45 -6.11 -2.77
C ASP A 31 -13.16 -4.61 -2.80
N VAL A 32 -14.11 -3.83 -2.26
CA VAL A 32 -14.01 -2.37 -2.20
C VAL A 32 -12.83 -1.87 -1.36
N THR A 33 -12.20 -2.74 -0.56
CA THR A 33 -11.03 -2.39 0.25
C THR A 33 -9.70 -2.72 -0.41
N ALA A 34 -9.71 -3.36 -1.60
CA ALA A 34 -8.51 -3.80 -2.31
C ALA A 34 -7.75 -2.66 -3.04
N HIS A 35 -7.63 -1.52 -2.36
CA HIS A 35 -6.82 -0.38 -2.78
C HIS A 35 -5.32 -0.71 -2.76
N ALA A 36 -4.54 -0.02 -3.59
CA ALA A 36 -3.09 -0.23 -3.70
C ALA A 36 -2.37 -0.13 -2.34
N GLU A 37 -2.75 0.84 -1.51
CA GLU A 37 -2.18 1.09 -0.18
C GLU A 37 -2.40 -0.11 0.75
N MET A 38 -3.62 -0.64 0.77
CA MET A 38 -4.01 -1.75 1.64
C MET A 38 -3.19 -2.99 1.31
N GLN A 39 -3.09 -3.28 0.01
CA GLN A 39 -2.35 -4.43 -0.51
C GLN A 39 -0.85 -4.27 -0.24
N ALA A 40 -0.31 -3.07 -0.44
CA ALA A 40 1.09 -2.77 -0.13
C ALA A 40 1.42 -2.92 1.36
N ILE A 41 0.55 -2.45 2.26
CA ILE A 41 0.72 -2.60 3.72
C ILE A 41 0.82 -4.07 4.09
N THR A 42 -0.12 -4.90 3.64
CA THR A 42 -0.13 -6.35 3.92
C THR A 42 1.12 -7.04 3.37
N MET A 43 1.54 -6.72 2.14
CA MET A 43 2.76 -7.27 1.55
C MET A 43 4.02 -6.90 2.33
N ALA A 44 4.16 -5.62 2.72
CA ALA A 44 5.32 -5.16 3.49
C ALA A 44 5.35 -5.75 4.90
N ALA A 45 4.19 -5.85 5.57
CA ALA A 45 4.08 -6.51 6.87
C ALA A 45 4.53 -7.98 6.80
N ASN A 46 4.09 -8.70 5.76
CA ASN A 46 4.50 -10.08 5.52
C ASN A 46 6.00 -10.20 5.25
N TYR A 47 6.58 -9.28 4.46
CA TYR A 47 8.02 -9.24 4.20
C TYR A 47 8.84 -9.02 5.49
N LEU A 48 8.38 -8.12 6.37
CA LEU A 48 9.06 -7.79 7.63
C LEU A 48 8.83 -8.85 8.73
N GLY A 49 7.87 -9.76 8.56
CA GLY A 49 7.46 -10.70 9.59
C GLY A 49 6.78 -10.02 10.79
N GLY A 50 6.18 -8.85 10.58
CA GLY A 50 5.63 -8.02 11.65
C GLY A 50 4.60 -7.01 11.15
N LYS A 51 3.78 -6.50 12.07
CA LYS A 51 2.60 -5.67 11.73
C LYS A 51 2.88 -4.16 11.61
N TYR A 52 4.08 -3.69 11.96
CA TYR A 52 4.42 -2.26 11.95
C TYR A 52 5.46 -1.94 10.90
N LEU A 53 5.23 -0.87 10.14
CA LEU A 53 6.02 -0.44 8.99
C LEU A 53 6.93 0.74 9.39
N LYS A 54 7.65 0.57 10.50
CA LYS A 54 8.63 1.56 10.94
C LYS A 54 9.77 1.66 9.93
N ASP A 55 10.30 2.87 9.76
CA ASP A 55 11.37 3.22 8.83
C ASP A 55 11.04 2.94 7.35
N CYS A 56 9.77 2.61 7.06
CA CYS A 56 9.29 2.40 5.71
C CYS A 56 8.76 3.71 5.11
N THR A 57 8.99 3.88 3.81
CA THR A 57 8.38 4.93 3.00
C THR A 57 7.44 4.30 1.98
N MET A 58 6.19 4.75 1.93
CA MET A 58 5.27 4.44 0.84
C MET A 58 5.30 5.57 -0.19
N TYR A 59 5.37 5.19 -1.47
CA TYR A 59 5.17 6.10 -2.59
C TYR A 59 3.86 5.75 -3.27
N LEU A 60 2.97 6.73 -3.41
CA LEU A 60 1.62 6.53 -3.93
C LEU A 60 1.36 7.49 -5.09
N THR A 61 0.73 7.00 -6.16
CA THR A 61 0.46 7.83 -7.35
C THR A 61 -0.68 8.83 -7.16
N LEU A 62 -1.48 8.68 -6.10
CA LEU A 62 -2.65 9.49 -5.78
C LEU A 62 -2.73 9.72 -4.26
N GLU A 63 -3.31 10.81 -3.81
CA GLU A 63 -3.55 11.03 -2.37
C GLU A 63 -4.46 9.90 -1.80
N PRO A 64 -4.13 9.31 -0.63
CA PRO A 64 -4.90 8.21 -0.08
C PRO A 64 -6.27 8.68 0.42
N CYS A 65 -7.29 7.82 0.27
CA CYS A 65 -8.61 8.08 0.84
C CYS A 65 -8.61 7.91 2.38
N ALA A 66 -9.72 8.28 3.05
CA ALA A 66 -9.84 8.20 4.50
C ALA A 66 -9.56 6.79 5.08
N MET A 67 -9.99 5.73 4.37
CA MET A 67 -9.72 4.34 4.76
C MET A 67 -8.22 4.04 4.75
N CYS A 68 -7.55 4.36 3.63
CA CYS A 68 -6.12 4.11 3.45
C CYS A 68 -5.28 4.97 4.40
N ALA A 69 -5.64 6.24 4.62
CA ALA A 69 -5.01 7.10 5.61
C ALA A 69 -5.11 6.52 7.03
N GLY A 70 -6.28 5.99 7.40
CA GLY A 70 -6.47 5.28 8.67
C GLY A 70 -5.59 4.03 8.79
N ALA A 71 -5.52 3.22 7.72
CA ALA A 71 -4.67 2.03 7.70
C ALA A 71 -3.18 2.37 7.81
N LEU A 72 -2.73 3.43 7.12
CA LEU A 72 -1.36 3.94 7.21
C LEU A 72 -1.01 4.35 8.63
N TYR A 73 -1.90 5.07 9.31
CA TYR A 73 -1.75 5.43 10.72
C TYR A 73 -1.61 4.19 11.62
N TRP A 74 -2.51 3.20 11.49
CA TRP A 74 -2.46 1.97 12.28
C TRP A 74 -1.22 1.12 12.00
N SER A 75 -0.73 1.14 10.76
CA SER A 75 0.49 0.44 10.34
C SER A 75 1.77 1.11 10.83
N GLN A 76 1.69 2.32 11.39
CA GLN A 76 2.83 3.13 11.83
C GLN A 76 3.84 3.41 10.71
N LEU A 77 3.36 3.67 9.49
CA LEU A 77 4.23 4.05 8.38
C LEU A 77 4.96 5.35 8.71
N SER A 78 6.28 5.38 8.49
CA SER A 78 7.10 6.56 8.81
C SER A 78 6.95 7.71 7.83
N ARG A 79 6.75 7.41 6.54
CA ARG A 79 6.66 8.45 5.51
C ARG A 79 5.77 8.03 4.35
N LEU A 80 4.86 8.92 3.95
CA LEU A 80 4.13 8.85 2.70
C LEU A 80 4.67 9.90 1.74
N VAL A 81 4.81 9.54 0.47
CA VAL A 81 5.21 10.42 -0.64
C VAL A 81 4.20 10.33 -1.76
#